data_AF-A0A4R1ZZ32-F1
#
_entry.id   AF-A0A4R1ZZ32-F1
#
_cell.length_a   1.000
_cell.length_b   1.000
_cell.length_c   1.000
_cell.angle_alpha   90.00
_cell.angle_beta   90.00
_cell.angle_gamma   90.00
#
_symmetry.space_group_name_H-M   'P 1'
#
loop_
_entity.id
_entity.type
_entity.pdbx_description
1 polymer ?
#
loop_
_entity_poly.entity_id
_entity_poly.type
_entity_poly.pdbx_seq_one_letter_code
_entity_poly.pdbx_strand_id
1 'polypeptide(L)'
;MKWIISLVMAMLLLVPAHGAVAMPKQEAVDQMINALLRHKYDLAQSYLANGARMPEIREDSPILQVEGLPSTKIGHRILIGYFRDEAFNSSRMAFIWDLTIKQDRIIRLDALYDGANPLVNENKVVRDYRNRFDRHVMVPGQFPFEVHKVRGEIKGQRIALQYVDDANDRFLLIQAEPVQPGMPIMDGPKPLKAKGSLESRFQKDGMQYMVTLGHKRWLSHVKAEGLGDVIASMK
;
A
#
# COMPACT_ATOMS: atom_id res chain seq x y z
N MET A 1 -19.03 11.53 -64.59
CA MET A 1 -18.60 11.97 -63.23
C MET A 1 -19.63 11.74 -62.13
N LYS A 2 -20.95 11.87 -62.37
CA LYS A 2 -21.99 11.68 -61.33
C LYS A 2 -22.14 10.25 -60.78
N TRP A 3 -21.64 9.24 -61.50
CA TRP A 3 -21.84 7.82 -61.23
C TRP A 3 -20.70 7.21 -60.39
N ILE A 4 -19.53 7.86 -60.39
CA ILE A 4 -18.39 7.47 -59.53
C ILE A 4 -18.64 7.91 -58.09
N ILE A 5 -19.35 9.03 -57.88
CA ILE A 5 -19.67 9.54 -56.54
C ILE A 5 -20.68 8.63 -55.81
N SER A 6 -21.64 8.04 -56.52
CA SER A 6 -22.58 7.07 -55.93
C SER A 6 -21.91 5.76 -55.51
N LEU A 7 -20.85 5.33 -56.22
CA LEU A 7 -20.15 4.08 -55.89
C LEU A 7 -19.31 4.21 -54.61
N VAL A 8 -18.70 5.38 -54.39
CA VAL A 8 -17.91 5.67 -53.18
C VAL A 8 -18.81 5.81 -51.95
N MET A 9 -20.03 6.33 -52.11
CA MET A 9 -21.00 6.47 -51.01
C MET A 9 -21.58 5.12 -50.54
N ALA A 10 -21.73 4.16 -51.45
CA ALA A 10 -22.21 2.81 -51.11
C ALA A 10 -21.15 1.97 -50.36
N MET A 11 -19.85 2.23 -50.60
CA MET A 11 -18.76 1.50 -49.95
C MET A 11 -18.54 1.92 -48.48
N LEU A 12 -18.95 3.13 -48.09
CA LEU A 12 -18.89 3.62 -46.71
C LEU A 12 -19.97 3.02 -45.79
N LEU A 13 -21.02 2.38 -46.35
CA LEU A 13 -22.07 1.71 -45.58
C LEU A 13 -21.74 0.24 -45.24
N LEU A 14 -20.61 -0.27 -45.71
CA LEU A 14 -20.11 -1.62 -45.45
C LEU A 14 -19.02 -1.68 -44.38
N VAL A 15 -18.82 -0.60 -43.62
CA VAL A 15 -18.02 -0.70 -42.39
C VAL A 15 -18.86 -1.47 -41.39
N PRO A 16 -18.45 -2.67 -40.94
CA PRO A 16 -19.11 -3.31 -39.83
C PRO A 16 -18.97 -2.36 -38.65
N ALA A 17 -20.09 -1.77 -38.25
CA ALA A 17 -20.20 -1.17 -36.94
C ALA A 17 -19.85 -2.30 -35.97
N HIS A 18 -18.62 -2.32 -35.50
CA HIS A 18 -18.27 -3.06 -34.31
C HIS A 18 -19.13 -2.40 -33.25
N GLY A 19 -20.30 -2.99 -33.00
CA GLY A 19 -21.17 -2.55 -31.94
C GLY A 19 -20.31 -2.53 -30.70
N ALA A 20 -19.94 -1.33 -30.25
CA ALA A 20 -19.54 -1.14 -28.88
C ALA A 20 -20.79 -1.55 -28.09
N VAL A 21 -20.81 -2.81 -27.65
CA VAL A 21 -21.88 -3.31 -26.80
C VAL A 21 -21.79 -2.46 -25.55
N ALA A 22 -22.67 -1.47 -25.46
CA ALA A 22 -22.83 -0.67 -24.27
C ALA A 22 -23.15 -1.65 -23.14
N MET A 23 -22.21 -1.79 -22.21
CA MET A 23 -22.41 -2.68 -21.08
C MET A 23 -23.64 -2.21 -20.30
N PRO A 24 -24.50 -3.13 -19.82
CA PRO A 24 -25.57 -2.74 -18.91
C PRO A 24 -24.95 -1.99 -17.73
N LYS A 25 -25.57 -0.88 -17.34
CA LYS A 25 -25.11 -0.04 -16.22
C LYS A 25 -25.04 -0.91 -14.96
N GLN A 26 -23.83 -1.10 -14.43
CA GLN A 26 -23.58 -1.90 -13.23
C GLN A 26 -23.40 -0.96 -12.04
N GLU A 27 -24.51 -0.61 -11.40
CA GLU A 27 -24.53 0.44 -10.38
C GLU A 27 -23.61 0.10 -9.21
N ALA A 28 -23.58 -1.16 -8.78
CA ALA A 28 -22.71 -1.60 -7.68
C ALA A 28 -21.21 -1.39 -7.97
N VAL A 29 -20.78 -1.60 -9.23
CA VAL A 29 -19.38 -1.41 -9.62
C VAL A 29 -19.01 0.06 -9.65
N ASP A 30 -19.88 0.89 -10.24
CA ASP A 30 -19.63 2.33 -10.35
C ASP A 30 -19.60 2.98 -8.96
N GLN A 31 -20.49 2.56 -8.05
CA GLN A 31 -20.50 3.01 -6.65
C GLN A 31 -19.24 2.56 -5.88
N MET A 32 -18.79 1.32 -6.10
CA MET A 32 -17.54 0.82 -5.53
C MET A 32 -16.33 1.64 -6.01
N ILE A 33 -16.24 1.92 -7.32
CA ILE A 33 -15.19 2.77 -7.89
C ILE A 33 -15.20 4.15 -7.22
N ASN A 34 -16.37 4.78 -7.10
CA ASN A 34 -16.50 6.08 -6.45
C ASN A 34 -16.08 6.05 -4.97
N ALA A 35 -16.36 4.95 -4.25
CA ALA A 35 -15.92 4.78 -2.88
C ALA A 35 -14.39 4.61 -2.76
N LEU A 36 -13.77 3.86 -3.67
CA LEU A 36 -12.31 3.68 -3.75
C LEU A 36 -11.60 5.01 -3.98
N LEU A 37 -12.06 5.81 -4.96
CA LEU A 37 -11.50 7.14 -5.26
C LEU A 37 -11.63 8.13 -4.09
N ARG A 38 -12.57 7.90 -3.17
CA ARG A 38 -12.81 8.73 -1.99
C ARG A 38 -12.17 8.16 -0.71
N HIS A 39 -11.35 7.12 -0.82
CA HIS A 39 -10.74 6.42 0.32
C HIS A 39 -11.76 5.87 1.34
N LYS A 40 -12.98 5.56 0.88
CA LYS A 40 -14.04 4.98 1.71
C LYS A 40 -14.05 3.46 1.54
N TYR A 41 -12.99 2.80 2.01
CA TYR A 41 -12.79 1.36 1.81
C TYR A 41 -13.91 0.50 2.44
N ASP A 42 -14.44 0.90 3.59
CA ASP A 42 -15.58 0.21 4.23
C ASP A 42 -16.85 0.31 3.37
N LEU A 43 -17.06 1.47 2.71
CA LEU A 43 -18.17 1.66 1.79
C LEU A 43 -17.95 0.84 0.51
N ALA A 44 -16.73 0.80 -0.03
CA ALA A 44 -16.38 -0.04 -1.18
C ALA A 44 -16.67 -1.53 -0.89
N GLN A 45 -16.27 -2.00 0.29
CA GLN A 45 -16.54 -3.36 0.78
C GLN A 45 -18.05 -3.65 0.90
N SER A 46 -18.88 -2.66 1.23
CA SER A 46 -20.33 -2.84 1.36
C SER A 46 -21.06 -3.15 0.05
N TYR A 47 -20.45 -2.86 -1.10
CA TYR A 47 -21.00 -3.22 -2.42
C TYR A 47 -20.70 -4.67 -2.85
N LEU A 48 -19.88 -5.38 -2.08
CA LEU A 48 -19.62 -6.80 -2.27
C LEU A 48 -20.73 -7.64 -1.61
N ALA A 49 -21.05 -8.78 -2.20
CA ALA A 49 -22.00 -9.73 -1.62
C ALA A 49 -21.46 -10.32 -0.30
N ASN A 50 -22.37 -10.76 0.58
CA ASN A 50 -22.02 -11.38 1.85
C ASN A 50 -21.00 -12.52 1.65
N GLY A 51 -19.85 -12.40 2.33
CA GLY A 51 -18.75 -13.36 2.27
C GLY A 51 -17.64 -13.02 1.28
N ALA A 52 -17.90 -12.16 0.28
CA ALA A 52 -16.85 -11.61 -0.57
C ALA A 52 -16.06 -10.53 0.18
N ARG A 53 -14.74 -10.54 0.02
CA ARG A 53 -13.84 -9.61 0.71
C ARG A 53 -12.99 -8.86 -0.29
N MET A 54 -12.84 -7.58 -0.05
CA MET A 54 -11.91 -6.74 -0.78
C MET A 54 -10.47 -7.06 -0.34
N PRO A 55 -9.52 -7.16 -1.28
CA PRO A 55 -8.10 -7.24 -0.98
C PRO A 55 -7.68 -6.03 -0.15
N GLU A 56 -6.77 -6.24 0.80
CA GLU A 56 -6.23 -5.13 1.59
C GLU A 56 -5.37 -4.22 0.72
N ILE A 57 -5.62 -2.91 0.78
CA ILE A 57 -4.77 -1.89 0.19
C ILE A 57 -3.73 -1.48 1.24
N ARG A 58 -2.49 -1.93 1.06
CA ARG A 58 -1.42 -1.87 2.09
C ARG A 58 -0.68 -0.53 2.13
N GLU A 59 -1.00 0.37 1.22
CA GLU A 59 -0.39 1.68 1.04
C GLU A 59 -1.41 2.82 1.16
N ASP A 60 -1.04 3.90 1.83
CA ASP A 60 -1.87 5.09 2.08
C ASP A 60 -1.59 6.21 1.06
N SER A 61 -1.55 5.82 -0.21
CA SER A 61 -1.43 6.73 -1.35
C SER A 61 -2.80 6.99 -1.97
N PRO A 62 -3.08 8.24 -2.41
CA PRO A 62 -4.31 8.55 -3.11
C PRO A 62 -4.55 7.66 -4.33
N ILE A 63 -5.75 7.07 -4.46
CA ILE A 63 -6.16 6.40 -5.70
C ILE A 63 -6.74 7.48 -6.62
N LEU A 64 -6.02 7.79 -7.70
CA LEU A 64 -6.40 8.88 -8.60
C LEU A 64 -7.44 8.46 -9.63
N GLN A 65 -7.37 7.20 -10.06
CA GLN A 65 -8.17 6.68 -11.13
C GLN A 65 -8.40 5.19 -10.92
N VAL A 66 -9.59 4.74 -11.33
CA VAL A 66 -9.90 3.32 -11.49
C VAL A 66 -10.55 3.15 -12.85
N GLU A 67 -9.95 2.34 -13.71
CA GLU A 67 -10.49 1.98 -15.01
C GLU A 67 -11.21 0.65 -14.93
N GLY A 68 -12.41 0.56 -15.52
CA GLY A 68 -13.16 -0.69 -15.62
C GLY A 68 -13.15 -1.22 -17.05
N LEU A 69 -12.50 -2.36 -17.28
CA LEU A 69 -12.36 -2.99 -18.59
C LEU A 69 -13.26 -4.22 -18.73
N PRO A 70 -13.75 -4.50 -19.96
CA PRO A 70 -14.44 -5.75 -20.24
C PRO A 70 -13.51 -6.95 -20.06
N SER A 71 -14.04 -8.04 -19.52
CA SER A 71 -13.38 -9.35 -19.50
C SER A 71 -13.92 -10.25 -20.62
N THR A 72 -13.11 -11.19 -21.10
CA THR A 72 -13.56 -12.23 -22.04
C THR A 72 -14.50 -13.24 -21.37
N LYS A 73 -14.50 -13.30 -20.03
CA LYS A 73 -15.40 -14.15 -19.26
C LYS A 73 -16.73 -13.45 -19.02
N ILE A 74 -17.84 -14.15 -19.32
CA ILE A 74 -19.19 -13.63 -19.12
C ILE A 74 -19.41 -13.32 -17.63
N GLY A 75 -19.90 -12.12 -17.34
CA GLY A 75 -20.15 -11.66 -15.97
C GLY A 75 -18.89 -11.23 -15.22
N HIS A 76 -17.74 -11.13 -15.90
CA HIS A 76 -16.52 -10.61 -15.28
C HIS A 76 -16.22 -9.17 -15.70
N ARG A 77 -15.56 -8.42 -14.82
CA ARG A 77 -15.05 -7.07 -15.10
C ARG A 77 -13.69 -6.88 -14.46
N ILE A 78 -12.73 -6.37 -15.22
CA ILE A 78 -11.40 -6.07 -14.71
C ILE A 78 -11.37 -4.62 -14.22
N LEU A 79 -10.89 -4.38 -13.01
CA LEU A 79 -10.59 -3.04 -12.51
C LEU A 79 -9.09 -2.84 -12.45
N ILE A 80 -8.62 -1.69 -12.93
CA ILE A 80 -7.23 -1.26 -12.81
C ILE A 80 -7.20 0.05 -12.03
N GLY A 81 -6.62 0.02 -10.83
CA GLY A 81 -6.45 1.21 -10.00
C GLY A 81 -5.07 1.84 -10.19
N TYR A 82 -4.98 3.16 -9.97
CA TYR A 82 -3.72 3.90 -10.03
C TYR A 82 -3.50 4.75 -8.78
N PHE A 83 -2.35 4.58 -8.15
CA PHE A 83 -1.89 5.45 -7.07
C PHE A 83 -1.27 6.73 -7.64
N ARG A 84 -1.39 7.82 -6.88
CA ARG A 84 -0.52 8.98 -7.05
C ARG A 84 0.90 8.61 -6.60
N ASP A 85 1.86 8.80 -7.49
CA ASP A 85 3.28 8.79 -7.16
C ASP A 85 3.72 10.21 -6.81
N GLU A 86 3.93 10.47 -5.52
CA GLU A 86 4.36 11.79 -5.06
C GLU A 86 5.79 12.13 -5.47
N ALA A 87 6.66 11.14 -5.68
CA ALA A 87 8.07 11.37 -6.02
C ALA A 87 8.22 11.84 -7.47
N PHE A 88 7.43 11.28 -8.38
CA PHE A 88 7.50 11.57 -9.81
C PHE A 88 6.35 12.44 -10.34
N ASN A 89 5.45 12.89 -9.45
CA ASN A 89 4.23 13.61 -9.79
C ASN A 89 3.45 12.92 -10.94
N SER A 90 3.40 11.60 -10.88
CA SER A 90 2.82 10.74 -11.92
C SER A 90 1.82 9.78 -11.30
N SER A 91 1.21 8.93 -12.14
CA SER A 91 0.41 7.81 -11.67
C SER A 91 1.18 6.50 -11.87
N ARG A 92 1.01 5.57 -10.94
CA ARG A 92 1.52 4.20 -11.05
C ARG A 92 0.41 3.21 -10.74
N MET A 93 0.49 2.04 -11.35
CA MET A 93 -0.53 1.01 -11.15
C MET A 93 -0.56 0.59 -9.68
N ALA A 94 -1.75 0.65 -9.09
CA ALA A 94 -2.03 0.29 -7.70
C ALA A 94 -2.41 -1.19 -7.58
N PHE A 95 -3.34 -1.63 -8.43
CA PHE A 95 -3.87 -2.98 -8.40
C PHE A 95 -4.54 -3.33 -9.73
N ILE A 96 -4.66 -4.63 -9.98
CA ILE A 96 -5.59 -5.19 -10.98
C ILE A 96 -6.49 -6.18 -10.26
N TRP A 97 -7.80 -5.98 -10.32
CA TRP A 97 -8.80 -6.84 -9.70
C TRP A 97 -9.75 -7.44 -10.74
N ASP A 98 -10.09 -8.72 -10.60
CA ASP A 98 -11.13 -9.40 -11.38
C ASP A 98 -12.42 -9.48 -10.54
N LEU A 99 -13.49 -8.88 -11.03
CA LEU A 99 -14.81 -8.91 -10.41
C LEU A 99 -15.67 -9.96 -11.08
N THR A 100 -16.34 -10.80 -10.28
CA THR A 100 -17.46 -11.63 -10.77
C THR A 100 -18.78 -10.97 -10.38
N ILE A 101 -19.64 -10.72 -11.36
CA ILE A 101 -20.87 -9.95 -11.23
C ILE A 101 -22.05 -10.82 -11.65
N LYS A 102 -23.08 -10.88 -10.78
CA LYS A 102 -24.33 -11.58 -11.05
C LYS A 102 -25.50 -10.72 -10.59
N GLN A 103 -26.44 -10.42 -11.50
CA GLN A 103 -27.64 -9.62 -11.20
C GLN A 103 -27.29 -8.30 -10.48
N ASP A 104 -26.33 -7.56 -11.03
CA ASP A 104 -25.81 -6.28 -10.48
C ASP A 104 -25.21 -6.37 -9.06
N ARG A 105 -24.81 -7.56 -8.61
CA ARG A 105 -24.06 -7.75 -7.38
C ARG A 105 -22.67 -8.31 -7.65
N ILE A 106 -21.67 -7.74 -6.99
CA ILE A 106 -20.29 -8.22 -7.05
C ILE A 106 -20.17 -9.39 -6.06
N ILE A 107 -20.16 -10.62 -6.59
CA ILE A 107 -20.17 -11.84 -5.77
C ILE A 107 -18.76 -12.37 -5.47
N ARG A 108 -17.75 -11.90 -6.20
CA ARG A 108 -16.35 -12.21 -5.98
C ARG A 108 -15.47 -11.06 -6.47
N LEU A 109 -14.35 -10.85 -5.79
CA LEU A 109 -13.30 -9.93 -6.16
C LEU A 109 -11.98 -10.67 -5.90
N ASP A 110 -11.20 -10.90 -6.96
CA ASP A 110 -9.90 -11.55 -6.87
C ASP A 110 -8.80 -10.55 -7.26
N ALA A 111 -7.70 -10.49 -6.50
CA ALA A 111 -6.54 -9.68 -6.85
C ALA A 111 -5.68 -10.42 -7.88
N LEU A 112 -5.55 -9.84 -9.08
CA LEU A 112 -4.64 -10.33 -10.12
C LEU A 112 -3.26 -9.68 -10.01
N TYR A 113 -3.21 -8.45 -9.49
CA TYR A 113 -1.97 -7.71 -9.25
C TYR A 113 -2.15 -6.81 -8.03
N ASP A 114 -1.10 -6.76 -7.19
CA ASP A 114 -0.97 -5.84 -6.07
C ASP A 114 0.33 -5.04 -6.24
N GLY A 115 0.18 -3.75 -6.55
CA GLY A 115 1.27 -2.80 -6.70
C GLY A 115 1.52 -1.95 -5.46
N ALA A 116 0.90 -2.25 -4.32
CA ALA A 116 1.14 -1.51 -3.09
C ALA A 116 2.60 -1.68 -2.62
N ASN A 117 3.23 -0.56 -2.27
CA ASN A 117 4.52 -0.49 -1.63
C ASN A 117 4.35 0.09 -0.21
N PRO A 118 4.33 -0.76 0.83
CA PRO A 118 4.14 -0.32 2.21
C PRO A 118 5.16 0.72 2.68
N LEU A 119 6.36 0.77 2.08
CA LEU A 119 7.41 1.73 2.44
C LEU A 119 7.07 3.17 2.05
N VAL A 120 6.09 3.40 1.17
CA VAL A 120 5.57 4.75 0.90
C VAL A 120 4.97 5.36 2.18
N ASN A 121 4.35 4.55 3.04
CA ASN A 121 3.81 5.02 4.33
C ASN A 121 4.94 5.46 5.28
N GLU A 122 6.08 4.76 5.30
CA GLU A 122 7.27 5.17 6.05
C GLU A 122 7.74 6.54 5.58
N ASN A 123 7.96 6.69 4.27
CA ASN A 123 8.46 7.91 3.65
C ASN A 123 7.56 9.11 3.97
N LYS A 124 6.23 8.93 3.92
CA LYS A 124 5.25 9.97 4.27
C LYS A 124 5.43 10.45 5.71
N VAL A 125 5.49 9.54 6.67
CA VAL A 125 5.59 9.89 8.09
C VAL A 125 6.97 10.47 8.44
N VAL A 126 8.05 9.94 7.87
CA VAL A 126 9.41 10.47 8.07
C VAL A 126 9.55 11.86 7.48
N ARG A 127 9.00 12.10 6.27
CA ARG A 127 8.98 13.43 5.66
C ARG A 127 8.17 14.41 6.49
N ASP A 128 7.00 14.01 6.98
CA ASP A 128 6.17 14.86 7.85
C ASP A 128 6.90 15.21 9.16
N TYR A 129 7.63 14.26 9.74
CA TYR A 129 8.46 14.52 10.92
C TYR A 129 9.60 15.50 10.61
N ARG A 130 10.34 15.28 9.52
CA ARG A 130 11.41 16.16 9.08
C ARG A 130 10.92 17.59 8.85
N ASN A 131 9.79 17.74 8.17
CA ASN A 131 9.20 19.05 7.90
C ASN A 131 8.74 19.78 9.18
N ARG A 132 8.36 19.05 10.24
CA ARG A 132 7.91 19.63 11.51
C ARG A 132 9.05 19.98 12.46
N PHE A 133 10.12 19.19 12.49
CA PHE A 133 11.16 19.30 13.51
C PHE A 133 12.55 19.60 12.96
N ASP A 134 12.73 19.64 11.65
CA ASP A 134 14.02 19.80 10.96
C ASP A 134 15.06 18.77 11.44
N ARG A 135 14.62 17.51 11.53
CA ARG A 135 15.44 16.38 11.98
C ARG A 135 15.38 15.22 11.02
N HIS A 136 16.52 14.59 10.82
CA HIS A 136 16.62 13.32 10.10
C HIS A 136 16.25 12.18 11.05
N VAL A 137 15.44 11.24 10.56
CA VAL A 137 15.09 10.01 11.27
C VAL A 137 15.67 8.87 10.47
N MET A 138 16.53 8.08 11.11
CA MET A 138 17.13 6.93 10.46
C MET A 138 16.10 5.83 10.26
N VAL A 139 16.08 5.24 9.07
CA VAL A 139 15.19 4.13 8.70
C VAL A 139 16.00 2.92 8.20
N PRO A 140 15.49 1.68 8.29
CA PRO A 140 16.22 0.50 7.86
C PRO A 140 16.47 0.49 6.36
N GLY A 141 17.72 0.25 5.96
CA GLY A 141 18.05 -0.08 4.56
C GLY A 141 17.80 -1.55 4.22
N GLN A 142 17.70 -2.42 5.25
CA GLN A 142 17.46 -3.84 5.11
C GLN A 142 16.46 -4.33 6.16
N PHE A 143 15.64 -5.29 5.78
CA PHE A 143 14.64 -5.90 6.65
C PHE A 143 14.94 -7.39 6.85
N PRO A 144 14.69 -7.94 8.05
CA PRO A 144 14.87 -9.36 8.32
C PRO A 144 13.69 -10.21 7.82
N PHE A 145 12.72 -9.58 7.15
CA PHE A 145 11.51 -10.18 6.61
C PHE A 145 10.91 -9.31 5.50
N GLU A 146 9.99 -9.90 4.72
CA GLU A 146 9.18 -9.15 3.75
C GLU A 146 8.18 -8.26 4.49
N VAL A 147 8.26 -6.96 4.25
CA VAL A 147 7.38 -5.98 4.90
C VAL A 147 6.02 -5.99 4.23
N HIS A 148 5.01 -6.48 4.93
CA HIS A 148 3.63 -6.46 4.44
C HIS A 148 2.93 -5.13 4.73
N LYS A 149 3.21 -4.49 5.86
CA LYS A 149 2.55 -3.24 6.27
C LYS A 149 3.51 -2.35 7.04
N VAL A 150 3.41 -1.04 6.81
CA VAL A 150 4.07 -0.03 7.64
C VAL A 150 3.03 0.91 8.22
N ARG A 151 3.15 1.17 9.53
CA ARG A 151 2.37 2.18 10.26
C ARG A 151 3.35 3.16 10.90
N GLY A 152 3.09 4.44 10.74
CA GLY A 152 3.88 5.48 11.39
C GLY A 152 3.01 6.40 12.22
N GLU A 153 3.55 6.88 13.33
CA GLU A 153 2.87 7.80 14.23
C GLU A 153 3.87 8.84 14.77
N ILE A 154 3.43 10.09 14.86
CA ILE A 154 4.18 11.18 15.52
C ILE A 154 3.37 11.63 16.73
N LYS A 155 3.97 11.55 17.92
CA LYS A 155 3.39 12.02 19.19
C LYS A 155 4.38 12.94 19.90
N GLY A 156 4.04 14.23 20.00
CA GLY A 156 5.00 15.23 20.44
C GLY A 156 6.23 15.23 19.53
N GLN A 157 7.43 15.15 20.11
CA GLN A 157 8.69 15.03 19.36
C GLN A 157 9.10 13.59 19.08
N ARG A 158 8.29 12.60 19.46
CA ARG A 158 8.59 11.18 19.21
C ARG A 158 7.94 10.71 17.92
N ILE A 159 8.71 10.03 17.08
CA ILE A 159 8.22 9.25 15.94
C ILE A 159 8.28 7.75 16.28
N ALA A 160 7.28 7.00 15.84
CA ALA A 160 7.28 5.55 15.88
C ALA A 160 6.94 5.00 14.48
N LEU A 161 7.72 4.04 14.01
CA LEU A 161 7.53 3.33 12.74
C LEU A 161 7.44 1.83 13.04
N GLN A 162 6.35 1.20 12.65
CA GLN A 162 6.09 -0.22 12.84
C GLN A 162 5.97 -0.92 11.49
N TYR A 163 6.86 -1.87 11.24
CA TYR A 163 6.88 -2.75 10.08
C TYR A 163 6.35 -4.11 10.51
N VAL A 164 5.44 -4.67 9.74
CA VAL A 164 4.74 -5.91 10.09
C VAL A 164 4.80 -6.88 8.94
N ASP A 165 5.09 -8.13 9.29
CA ASP A 165 4.85 -9.30 8.47
C ASP A 165 3.72 -10.11 9.12
N ASP A 166 2.50 -9.89 8.65
CA ASP A 166 1.31 -10.53 9.23
C ASP A 166 1.23 -12.02 8.90
N ALA A 167 1.85 -12.49 7.82
CA ALA A 167 1.86 -13.90 7.44
C ALA A 167 2.67 -14.75 8.43
N ASN A 168 3.75 -14.19 8.99
CA ASN A 168 4.65 -14.89 9.90
C ASN A 168 4.62 -14.32 11.34
N ASP A 169 3.67 -13.44 11.65
CA ASP A 169 3.54 -12.80 12.97
C ASP A 169 4.84 -12.11 13.44
N ARG A 170 5.64 -11.54 12.52
CA ARG A 170 6.88 -10.82 12.82
C ARG A 170 6.67 -9.31 12.76
N PHE A 171 7.45 -8.57 13.55
CA PHE A 171 7.42 -7.12 13.52
C PHE A 171 8.78 -6.50 13.81
N LEU A 172 8.98 -5.30 13.28
CA LEU A 172 10.06 -4.40 13.61
C LEU A 172 9.42 -3.08 14.06
N LEU A 173 9.84 -2.55 15.19
CA LEU A 173 9.41 -1.25 15.71
C LEU A 173 10.64 -0.37 15.89
N ILE A 174 10.58 0.83 15.33
CA ILE A 174 11.58 1.87 15.52
C ILE A 174 10.90 3.03 16.20
N GLN A 175 11.44 3.45 17.33
CA GLN A 175 11.02 4.67 18.01
C GLN A 175 12.21 5.61 18.06
N ALA A 176 11.98 6.87 17.71
CA ALA A 176 13.01 7.89 17.76
C ALA A 176 12.49 9.20 18.36
N GLU A 177 13.34 9.88 19.11
CA GLU A 177 13.07 11.20 19.67
C GLU A 177 14.39 11.98 19.87
N PRO A 178 14.35 13.32 19.93
CA PRO A 178 15.54 14.12 20.20
C PRO A 178 16.16 13.78 21.56
N VAL A 179 17.49 13.74 21.62
CA VAL A 179 18.21 13.57 22.89
C VAL A 179 17.95 14.78 23.79
N GLN A 180 17.51 14.53 25.02
CA GLN A 180 17.27 15.58 26.00
C GLN A 180 18.48 15.78 26.93
N PRO A 181 18.70 17.00 27.46
CA PRO A 181 19.71 17.24 28.48
C PRO A 181 19.54 16.29 29.67
N GLY A 182 20.63 15.64 30.10
CA GLY A 182 20.63 14.70 31.23
C GLY A 182 20.32 13.24 30.86
N MET A 183 20.08 12.92 29.58
CA MET A 183 20.02 11.52 29.14
C MET A 183 21.41 10.86 29.18
N PRO A 184 21.53 9.62 29.68
CA PRO A 184 22.79 8.90 29.67
C PRO A 184 23.24 8.62 28.23
N ILE A 185 24.53 8.86 27.97
CA ILE A 185 25.17 8.47 26.71
C ILE A 185 25.15 6.93 26.65
N MET A 186 24.64 6.39 25.55
CA MET A 186 24.60 4.94 25.36
C MET A 186 25.85 4.46 24.61
N ASP A 187 26.50 3.40 25.11
CA ASP A 187 27.71 2.77 24.53
C ASP A 187 27.47 2.05 23.19
N GLY A 188 26.47 2.48 22.43
CA GLY A 188 26.04 1.84 21.20
C GLY A 188 25.01 0.72 21.40
N PRO A 189 24.55 0.13 20.28
CA PRO A 189 23.44 -0.81 20.28
C PRO A 189 23.81 -2.11 21.00
N LYS A 190 23.12 -2.41 22.11
CA LYS A 190 23.24 -3.67 22.85
C LYS A 190 21.89 -4.39 22.86
N PRO A 191 21.75 -5.52 22.14
CA PRO A 191 20.52 -6.32 22.16
C PRO A 191 20.19 -6.83 23.56
N LEU A 192 19.01 -6.48 24.05
CA LEU A 192 18.41 -6.95 25.29
C LEU A 192 17.20 -7.81 24.97
N LYS A 193 17.04 -8.93 25.68
CA LYS A 193 15.85 -9.77 25.56
C LYS A 193 14.68 -9.11 26.28
N ALA A 194 13.57 -8.93 25.58
CA ALA A 194 12.28 -8.57 26.13
C ALA A 194 11.26 -9.69 25.85
N LYS A 195 10.09 -9.67 26.50
CA LYS A 195 9.08 -10.73 26.34
C LYS A 195 8.60 -10.79 24.88
N GLY A 196 9.10 -11.77 24.10
CA GLY A 196 8.74 -11.95 22.69
C GLY A 196 9.53 -11.10 21.68
N SER A 197 10.52 -10.32 22.11
CA SER A 197 11.34 -9.48 21.22
C SER A 197 12.79 -9.32 21.68
N LEU A 198 13.63 -8.83 20.78
CA LEU A 198 14.94 -8.26 21.05
C LEU A 198 14.85 -6.75 20.87
N GLU A 199 15.40 -6.01 21.82
CA GLU A 199 15.42 -4.54 21.81
C GLU A 199 16.86 -4.04 21.85
N SER A 200 17.14 -2.96 21.14
CA SER A 200 18.42 -2.25 21.26
C SER A 200 18.16 -0.75 21.27
N ARG A 201 18.96 -0.03 22.06
CA ARG A 201 18.89 1.42 22.17
C ARG A 201 20.24 2.03 21.84
N PHE A 202 20.23 3.15 21.14
CA PHE A 202 21.43 3.88 20.79
C PHE A 202 21.11 5.35 20.50
N GLN A 203 22.13 6.20 20.47
CA GLN A 203 22.00 7.60 20.06
C GLN A 203 22.83 7.83 18.80
N LYS A 204 22.29 8.59 17.86
CA LYS A 204 22.98 9.00 16.63
C LYS A 204 22.34 10.27 16.07
N ASP A 205 23.16 11.19 15.56
CA ASP A 205 22.73 12.44 14.92
C ASP A 205 21.77 13.31 15.77
N GLY A 206 22.00 13.34 17.09
CA GLY A 206 21.18 14.09 18.05
C GLY A 206 19.82 13.45 18.36
N MET A 207 19.58 12.23 17.89
CA MET A 207 18.38 11.45 18.13
C MET A 207 18.70 10.22 18.98
N GLN A 208 17.79 9.85 19.86
CA GLN A 208 17.78 8.57 20.56
C GLN A 208 16.84 7.60 19.83
N TYR A 209 17.33 6.39 19.59
CA TYR A 209 16.60 5.32 18.94
C TYR A 209 16.36 4.16 19.90
N MET A 210 15.19 3.54 19.75
CA MET A 210 14.87 2.22 20.27
C MET A 210 14.37 1.36 19.12
N VAL A 211 15.07 0.26 18.86
CA VAL A 211 14.77 -0.66 17.77
C VAL A 211 14.41 -2.00 18.38
N THR A 212 13.20 -2.48 18.09
CA THR A 212 12.64 -3.72 18.62
C THR A 212 12.30 -4.65 17.48
N LEU A 213 12.96 -5.81 17.41
CA LEU A 213 12.63 -6.88 16.49
C LEU A 213 11.91 -7.98 17.27
N GLY A 214 10.75 -8.43 16.79
CA GLY A 214 9.93 -9.37 17.54
C GLY A 214 9.10 -10.31 16.70
N HIS A 215 8.53 -11.29 17.39
CA HIS A 215 7.50 -12.18 16.86
C HIS A 215 6.37 -12.23 17.89
N LYS A 216 5.11 -12.07 17.45
CA LYS A 216 3.94 -11.95 18.34
C LYS A 216 3.76 -13.15 19.29
N ARG A 217 4.31 -14.31 18.97
CA ARG A 217 4.10 -15.58 19.70
C ARG A 217 5.40 -16.26 20.17
N TRP A 218 6.48 -16.18 19.38
CA TRP A 218 7.64 -17.06 19.58
C TRP A 218 8.98 -16.32 19.49
N LEU A 219 9.60 -16.02 20.63
CA LEU A 219 10.92 -15.36 20.67
C LEU A 219 12.02 -16.20 20.00
N SER A 220 11.90 -17.54 19.98
CA SER A 220 12.87 -18.44 19.33
C SER A 220 13.07 -18.19 17.84
N HIS A 221 12.13 -17.50 17.18
CA HIS A 221 12.23 -17.13 15.77
C HIS A 221 12.90 -15.77 15.55
N VAL A 222 13.33 -15.09 16.62
CA VAL A 222 14.01 -13.79 16.57
C VAL A 222 15.49 -13.99 16.89
N LYS A 223 16.34 -13.65 15.93
CA LYS A 223 17.79 -13.76 16.03
C LYS A 223 18.43 -12.39 16.35
N ALA A 224 19.44 -12.38 17.22
CA ALA A 224 20.12 -11.14 17.60
C ALA A 224 20.89 -10.53 16.43
N GLU A 225 21.41 -11.38 15.55
CA GLU A 225 22.05 -11.00 14.30
C GLU A 225 21.09 -10.19 13.43
N GLY A 226 19.83 -10.63 13.32
CA GLY A 226 18.81 -9.91 12.54
C GLY A 226 18.49 -8.51 13.07
N LEU A 227 18.59 -8.29 14.39
CA LEU A 227 18.47 -6.94 14.96
C LEU A 227 19.73 -6.10 14.69
N GLY A 228 20.92 -6.72 14.77
CA GLY A 228 22.20 -6.09 14.46
C GLY A 228 22.26 -5.61 13.01
N ASP A 229 21.86 -6.46 12.06
CA ASP A 229 21.85 -6.17 10.62
C ASP A 229 20.91 -5.01 10.30
N VAL A 230 19.71 -5.00 10.91
CA VAL A 230 18.77 -3.87 10.79
C VAL A 230 19.45 -2.58 11.22
N ILE A 231 20.00 -2.53 12.44
CA ILE A 231 20.63 -1.32 12.99
C ILE A 231 21.82 -0.87 12.14
N ALA A 232 22.64 -1.81 11.66
CA ALA A 232 23.78 -1.51 10.80
C ALA A 232 23.34 -0.95 9.43
N SER A 233 22.17 -1.36 8.94
CA SER A 233 21.60 -0.87 7.67
C SER A 233 20.91 0.48 7.78
N MET A 234 20.62 0.96 9.01
CA MET A 234 19.86 2.18 9.20
C MET A 234 20.64 3.41 8.71
N LYS A 235 19.95 4.27 7.96
CA LYS A 235 20.51 5.50 7.38
C LYS A 235 19.59 6.67 7.61
#